data_AF-A0A531MKM9-F1
#
_entry.id   AF-A0A531MKM9-F1
#
_cell.length_a   1.000
_cell.length_b   1.000
_cell.length_c   1.000
_cell.angle_alpha   90.00
_cell.angle_beta   90.00
_cell.angle_gamma   90.00
#
_symmetry.space_group_name_H-M   'P 1'
#
loop_
_entity.id
_entity.type
_entity.pdbx_description
1 polymer ?
#
loop_
_entity_poly.entity_id
_entity_poly.type
_entity_poly.pdbx_seq_one_letter_code
_entity_poly.pdbx_strand_id
1 'polypeptide(L)' 'MATEIRVPTLGESVTEATVGKWFKKVGDAIAADEPLV' A
#
# COMPACT_ATOMS: atom_id res chain seq x y z
N MET A 1 -4.20 6.81 -15.35
CA MET A 1 -4.58 7.45 -14.08
C MET A 1 -3.85 6.70 -12.99
N ALA A 2 -3.13 7.38 -12.11
CA ALA A 2 -2.42 6.73 -11.01
C ALA A 2 -3.36 6.65 -9.80
N THR A 3 -3.47 5.47 -9.20
CA THR A 3 -4.24 5.27 -7.96
C THR A 3 -3.30 5.50 -6.78
N GLU A 4 -3.60 6.47 -5.94
CA GLU A 4 -2.82 6.72 -4.72
C GLU A 4 -3.12 5.63 -3.68
N ILE A 5 -2.09 4.92 -3.22
CA ILE A 5 -2.18 3.99 -2.09
C ILE A 5 -2.02 4.82 -0.81
N ARG A 6 -3.11 4.99 -0.05
CA ARG A 6 -3.09 5.71 1.23
C ARG A 6 -2.94 4.72 2.37
N VAL A 7 -1.96 4.97 3.24
CA VAL A 7 -1.83 4.23 4.50
C VAL A 7 -2.98 4.65 5.42
N PRO A 8 -3.77 3.70 5.98
CA PRO A 8 -4.81 4.04 6.93
C PRO A 8 -4.20 4.54 8.24
N THR A 9 -4.97 5.32 9.01
CA THR A 9 -4.56 5.77 10.34
C THR A 9 -4.34 4.57 11.26
N LEU A 10 -3.10 4.34 11.70
CA LEU A 10 -2.71 3.15 12.46
C LEU A 10 -2.97 3.28 13.98
N GLY A 11 -3.98 4.08 14.35
CA GLY A 11 -4.31 4.44 15.72
C GLY A 11 -3.86 5.87 16.05
N GLU A 12 -4.46 6.44 17.09
CA GLU A 12 -4.35 7.87 17.47
C GLU A 12 -2.91 8.34 17.76
N SER A 13 -1.95 7.42 17.87
CA SER A 13 -0.54 7.70 18.18
C SER A 13 0.47 7.14 17.16
N VAL A 14 0.01 6.62 16.02
CA VAL A 14 0.92 6.08 14.98
C VAL A 14 0.87 6.98 13.75
N THR A 15 1.90 7.81 13.60
CA THR A 15 2.06 8.77 12.49
C THR A 15 2.79 8.19 11.30
N GLU A 16 3.60 7.14 11.48
CA GLU A 16 4.41 6.52 10.43
C GLU A 16 4.32 5.01 10.47
N ALA A 17 4.23 4.40 9.28
CA ALA A 17 4.18 2.96 9.07
C ALA A 17 5.27 2.58 8.09
N THR A 18 6.07 1.57 8.43
CA THR A 18 7.02 1.00 7.48
C THR A 18 6.31 -0.05 6.63
N VAL A 19 6.36 0.08 5.30
CA VAL A 19 5.91 -0.97 4.40
C VAL A 19 6.90 -2.13 4.49
N GLY A 20 6.44 -3.28 5.00
CA GLY A 20 7.29 -4.44 5.24
C GLY A 20 7.82 -5.07 3.95
N LYS A 21 6.94 -5.47 3.03
CA LYS A 21 7.35 -6.08 1.76
C LYS A 21 6.34 -5.81 0.65
N TRP A 22 6.80 -5.21 -0.43
CA TRP A 22 5.98 -5.11 -1.63
C TRP A 22 5.88 -6.47 -2.33
N PHE A 23 4.65 -6.90 -2.59
CA PHE A 23 4.36 -8.10 -3.38
C PHE A 23 4.28 -7.80 -4.89
N LYS A 24 4.20 -6.52 -5.26
CA LYS A 24 4.11 -6.04 -6.65
C LYS A 24 5.21 -5.05 -6.99
N LYS A 25 5.66 -5.06 -8.25
CA LYS A 25 6.69 -4.16 -8.77
C LYS A 25 6.08 -3.01 -9.57
N VAL A 26 6.84 -1.95 -9.74
CA VAL A 26 6.46 -0.80 -10.57
C VAL A 26 6.28 -1.26 -12.01
N GLY A 27 5.07 -1.08 -12.56
CA GLY A 27 4.71 -1.48 -13.92
C GLY A 27 3.98 -2.82 -14.05
N ASP A 28 3.81 -3.57 -12.95
CA ASP A 28 2.96 -4.77 -12.95
C ASP A 28 1.47 -4.38 -13.03
N ALA A 29 0.69 -5.20 -13.74
CA ALA A 29 -0.76 -5.11 -13.71
C ALA A 29 -1.27 -5.59 -12.34
N ILE A 30 -2.15 -4.79 -11.74
CA ILE A 30 -2.77 -5.04 -10.44
C ILE A 30 -4.27 -5.19 -10.62
N ALA A 31 -4.85 -6.21 -9.98
CA ALA A 31 -6.27 -6.51 -10.02
C ALA A 31 -6.96 -6.11 -8.70
N ALA A 32 -8.28 -5.97 -8.72
CA ALA A 32 -9.05 -5.85 -7.48
C ALA A 32 -8.83 -7.09 -6.60
N ASP A 33 -8.77 -6.88 -5.28
CA ASP A 33 -8.50 -7.91 -4.27
C ASP A 33 -7.06 -8.49 -4.24
N GLU A 34 -6.12 -7.89 -4.99
CA GLU A 34 -4.72 -8.33 -4.99
C GLU A 34 -3.89 -7.64 -3.88
N PRO A 35 -3.13 -8.39 -3.07
CA PRO A 35 -2.27 -7.81 -2.04
C PRO A 35 -1.05 -7.11 -2.63
N LEU A 36 -0.85 -5.85 -2.24
CA LEU A 36 0.26 -5.01 -2.72
C LEU A 36 1.44 -4.96 -1.73
N VAL A 37 1.16 -5.06 -0.42
CA VAL A 37 2.10 -4.86 0.71
C VAL A 37 1.97 -5.93 1.79
#